data_AF-A0A202DZG3-F1
#
_entry.id   AF-A0A202DZG3-F1
#
_cell.length_a   1.000
_cell.length_b   1.000
_cell.length_c   1.000
_cell.angle_alpha   90.00
_cell.angle_beta   90.00
_cell.angle_gamma   90.00
#
_symmetry.space_group_name_H-M   'P 1'
#
loop_
_entity.id
_entity.type
_entity.pdbx_description
1 polymer ?
#
loop_
_entity_poly.entity_id
_entity_poly.type
_entity_poly.pdbx_seq_one_letter_code
_entity_poly.pdbx_strand_id
1 'polypeptide(L)'
;MGGIVTTADTLDIDGDLSINDGGSTSLDLTGDTVNLAGDMDLANLDSFTSTSSTIVFNGSSTQGIAADSNTFNKLTISNSTTTFFSEVFTTADLTNTTAGSSMVFLDGATTTISGTLTITGEAGNEVYINSEDGSTRFTWDLTGAPQTVNFVNVSNSEVDSNDVTAFNSTDATNTDSGDATPQWVFTALQD
;
A
#
# COMPACT_ATOMS: atom_id res chain seq x y z
N MET A 1 27.13 -16.10 -7.66
CA MET A 1 26.66 -17.05 -6.63
C MET A 1 25.30 -16.55 -6.20
N GLY A 2 24.23 -17.32 -6.42
CA GLY A 2 22.90 -16.99 -5.89
C GLY A 2 22.73 -17.60 -4.50
N GLY A 3 22.14 -16.86 -3.56
CA GLY A 3 21.73 -17.34 -2.25
C GLY A 3 20.20 -17.42 -2.19
N ILE A 4 19.66 -18.46 -1.55
CA ILE A 4 18.25 -18.54 -1.19
C ILE A 4 18.16 -18.07 0.26
N VAL A 5 17.38 -17.01 0.52
CA VAL A 5 17.06 -16.53 1.86
C VAL A 5 15.67 -17.04 2.21
N THR A 6 15.53 -17.77 3.32
CA THR A 6 14.24 -18.27 3.84
C THR A 6 14.00 -17.67 5.23
N THR A 7 12.78 -17.24 5.53
CA THR A 7 12.48 -16.45 6.74
C THR A 7 11.61 -17.22 7.73
N ALA A 8 12.17 -18.25 8.36
CA ALA A 8 11.45 -19.23 9.18
C ALA A 8 10.87 -18.72 10.52
N ASP A 9 10.05 -17.67 10.52
CA ASP A 9 8.87 -17.46 11.38
C ASP A 9 8.56 -15.97 11.56
N THR A 10 9.56 -15.09 11.45
CA THR A 10 9.43 -13.63 11.22
C THR A 10 10.80 -13.07 10.86
N LEU A 11 10.98 -12.50 9.67
CA LEU A 11 12.17 -11.73 9.35
C LEU A 11 11.99 -10.29 9.81
N ASP A 12 13.00 -9.73 10.46
CA ASP A 12 13.02 -8.34 10.91
C ASP A 12 14.24 -7.65 10.32
N ILE A 13 14.01 -6.55 9.62
CA ILE A 13 15.03 -5.79 8.91
C ILE A 13 14.92 -4.32 9.35
N ASP A 14 15.88 -3.89 10.17
CA ASP A 14 15.96 -2.50 10.63
C ASP A 14 16.39 -1.53 9.52
N GLY A 15 17.16 -2.03 8.54
CA GLY A 15 17.71 -1.25 7.43
C GLY A 15 16.96 -1.49 6.12
N ASP A 16 17.60 -1.14 5.02
CA ASP A 16 16.99 -1.30 3.69
C ASP A 16 17.07 -2.75 3.22
N LEU A 17 15.99 -3.23 2.59
CA LEU A 17 15.99 -4.44 1.80
C LEU A 17 16.24 -4.09 0.34
N SER A 18 17.45 -4.37 -0.14
CA SER A 18 17.79 -4.26 -1.56
C SER A 18 18.36 -5.56 -2.09
N ILE A 19 18.00 -5.88 -3.33
CA ILE A 19 18.53 -7.03 -4.05
C ILE A 19 19.59 -6.55 -5.02
N ASN A 20 20.78 -7.14 -4.97
CA ASN A 20 21.86 -6.82 -5.92
C ASN A 20 21.84 -7.83 -7.08
N ASP A 21 21.99 -7.35 -8.31
CA ASP A 21 22.13 -8.21 -9.48
C ASP A 21 23.58 -8.70 -9.64
N GLY A 22 23.77 -10.02 -9.48
CA GLY A 22 25.04 -10.72 -9.72
C GLY A 22 24.84 -12.12 -10.30
N GLY A 23 23.65 -12.38 -10.84
CA GLY A 23 23.14 -13.70 -11.18
C GLY A 23 21.70 -13.85 -10.71
N SER A 24 21.10 -15.04 -10.92
CA SER A 24 19.66 -15.16 -10.69
C SER A 24 19.26 -14.99 -9.23
N THR A 25 18.28 -14.13 -8.99
CA THR A 25 17.79 -13.71 -7.68
C THR A 25 16.33 -14.13 -7.51
N SER A 26 16.02 -14.78 -6.40
CA SER A 26 14.65 -15.13 -6.04
C SER A 26 14.41 -14.89 -4.57
N LEU A 27 13.27 -14.29 -4.26
CA LEU A 27 12.78 -14.09 -2.91
C LEU A 27 11.45 -14.83 -2.75
N ASP A 28 11.43 -15.81 -1.86
CA ASP A 28 10.22 -16.57 -1.50
C ASP A 28 9.89 -16.33 -0.04
N LEU A 29 8.77 -15.65 0.19
CA LEU A 29 8.23 -15.32 1.50
C LEU A 29 7.07 -16.25 1.88
N THR A 30 6.91 -17.40 1.23
CA THR A 30 5.73 -18.25 1.42
C THR A 30 5.50 -18.61 2.90
N GLY A 31 4.37 -18.15 3.45
CA GLY A 31 3.98 -18.37 4.84
C GLY A 31 4.66 -17.46 5.87
N ASP A 32 5.53 -16.55 5.43
CA ASP A 32 6.38 -15.76 6.32
C ASP A 32 5.83 -14.35 6.57
N THR A 33 6.27 -13.75 7.69
CA THR A 33 6.07 -12.33 7.97
C THR A 33 7.42 -11.60 7.92
N VAL A 34 7.49 -10.49 7.19
CA VAL A 34 8.67 -9.62 7.12
C VAL A 34 8.32 -8.26 7.73
N ASN A 35 9.00 -7.87 8.80
CA ASN A 35 8.99 -6.51 9.31
C ASN A 35 10.16 -5.75 8.70
N LEU A 36 9.89 -4.59 8.12
CA LEU A 36 10.89 -3.77 7.44
C LEU A 36 10.76 -2.33 7.90
N ALA A 37 11.82 -1.81 8.52
CA ALA A 37 11.90 -0.44 9.03
C ALA A 37 12.64 0.53 8.09
N GLY A 38 13.47 0.02 7.17
CA GLY A 38 14.09 0.79 6.09
C GLY A 38 13.32 0.72 4.77
N ASP A 39 13.98 1.12 3.68
CA ASP A 39 13.40 1.12 2.34
C ASP A 39 13.35 -0.29 1.73
N MET A 40 12.47 -0.49 0.74
CA MET A 40 12.39 -1.73 -0.04
C MET A 40 12.68 -1.44 -1.51
N ASP A 41 13.63 -2.17 -2.08
CA ASP A 41 13.91 -2.17 -3.52
C ASP A 41 13.98 -3.60 -4.06
N LEU A 42 12.96 -3.96 -4.84
CA LEU A 42 12.80 -5.27 -5.45
C LEU A 42 13.16 -5.30 -6.95
N ALA A 43 13.65 -4.19 -7.53
CA ALA A 43 13.85 -4.03 -8.98
C ALA A 43 14.84 -5.03 -9.62
N ASN A 44 15.62 -5.73 -8.81
CA ASN A 44 16.60 -6.72 -9.28
C ASN A 44 16.18 -8.17 -8.96
N LEU A 45 14.90 -8.45 -8.69
CA LEU A 45 14.39 -9.82 -8.53
C LEU A 45 14.02 -10.43 -9.88
N ASP A 46 14.51 -11.64 -10.18
CA ASP A 46 13.96 -12.43 -11.29
C ASP A 46 12.63 -13.10 -10.91
N SER A 47 12.42 -13.36 -9.61
CA SER A 47 11.26 -14.09 -9.11
C SER A 47 10.92 -13.70 -7.68
N PHE A 48 9.66 -13.31 -7.46
CA PHE A 48 9.09 -13.03 -6.16
C PHE A 48 7.90 -13.95 -5.88
N THR A 49 7.92 -14.63 -4.73
CA THR A 49 6.81 -15.47 -4.26
C THR A 49 6.32 -14.94 -2.91
N SER A 50 5.04 -14.58 -2.84
CA SER A 50 4.43 -13.95 -1.65
C SER A 50 3.30 -14.79 -1.03
N THR A 51 3.12 -16.06 -1.42
CA THR A 51 1.97 -16.88 -1.02
C THR A 51 1.76 -16.94 0.50
N SER A 52 0.59 -16.55 1.00
CA SER A 52 0.29 -16.53 2.46
C SER A 52 1.28 -15.71 3.31
N SER A 53 2.04 -14.81 2.70
CA SER A 53 3.00 -13.94 3.40
C SER A 53 2.38 -12.63 3.88
N THR A 54 3.10 -11.93 4.76
CA THR A 54 2.79 -10.55 5.17
C THR A 54 4.06 -9.72 5.17
N ILE A 55 4.03 -8.52 4.58
CA ILE A 55 5.08 -7.52 4.74
C ILE A 55 4.52 -6.36 5.57
N VAL A 56 5.25 -5.99 6.62
CA VAL A 56 4.93 -4.90 7.52
C VAL A 56 5.96 -3.79 7.33
N PHE A 57 5.53 -2.64 6.81
CA PHE A 57 6.36 -1.44 6.74
C PHE A 57 6.21 -0.67 8.06
N ASN A 58 7.22 -0.77 8.94
CA ASN A 58 7.18 -0.30 10.32
C ASN A 58 8.23 0.77 10.66
N GLY A 59 8.73 1.49 9.65
CA GLY A 59 9.71 2.56 9.83
C GLY A 59 9.18 3.76 10.60
N SER A 60 10.10 4.58 11.14
CA SER A 60 9.77 5.84 11.82
C SER A 60 10.12 7.10 11.01
N SER A 61 10.72 6.91 9.83
CA SER A 61 10.97 7.93 8.81
C SER A 61 10.20 7.59 7.55
N THR A 62 10.22 8.47 6.54
CA THR A 62 9.74 8.12 5.19
C THR A 62 10.38 6.80 4.74
N GLN A 63 9.55 5.86 4.30
CA GLN A 63 9.96 4.58 3.70
C GLN A 63 9.58 4.58 2.22
N GLY A 64 10.58 4.41 1.36
CA GLY A 64 10.42 4.25 -0.08
C GLY A 64 10.31 2.78 -0.49
N ILE A 65 9.29 2.47 -1.30
CA ILE A 65 8.98 1.12 -1.76
C ILE A 65 9.01 1.09 -3.30
N ALA A 66 10.08 0.54 -3.86
CA ALA A 66 10.19 0.16 -5.26
C ALA A 66 9.77 -1.32 -5.40
N ALA A 67 8.51 -1.52 -5.77
CA ALA A 67 7.85 -2.81 -5.79
C ALA A 67 8.09 -3.62 -7.07
N ASP A 68 8.55 -3.00 -8.13
CA ASP A 68 8.82 -3.57 -9.46
C ASP A 68 7.64 -4.38 -10.02
N SER A 69 6.42 -3.82 -9.91
CA SER A 69 5.19 -4.47 -10.36
C SER A 69 4.89 -5.84 -9.71
N ASN A 70 5.55 -6.18 -8.61
CA ASN A 70 5.36 -7.46 -7.95
C ASN A 70 3.97 -7.60 -7.32
N THR A 71 3.56 -8.85 -7.12
CA THR A 71 2.30 -9.20 -6.45
C THR A 71 2.56 -9.64 -5.02
N PHE A 72 1.98 -8.93 -4.07
CA PHE A 72 2.02 -9.21 -2.64
C PHE A 72 0.77 -9.95 -2.19
N ASN A 73 0.88 -10.72 -1.12
CA ASN A 73 -0.27 -11.30 -0.45
C ASN A 73 -0.89 -10.32 0.55
N LYS A 74 -0.11 -9.83 1.52
CA LYS A 74 -0.59 -8.83 2.49
C LYS A 74 0.45 -7.76 2.73
N LEU A 75 0.02 -6.51 2.66
CA LEU A 75 0.81 -5.35 3.06
C LEU A 75 0.17 -4.69 4.28
N THR A 76 0.97 -4.44 5.32
CA THR A 76 0.56 -3.71 6.52
C THR A 76 1.43 -2.47 6.68
N ILE A 77 0.80 -1.31 6.79
CA ILE A 77 1.47 -0.04 7.04
C ILE A 77 1.36 0.27 8.53
N SER A 78 2.50 0.15 9.21
CA SER A 78 2.69 0.56 10.61
C SER A 78 3.63 1.76 10.75
N ASN A 79 4.12 2.29 9.62
CA ASN A 79 4.96 3.47 9.56
C ASN A 79 4.17 4.70 10.05
N SER A 80 4.73 5.42 11.03
CA SER A 80 4.06 6.56 11.66
C SER A 80 4.18 7.88 10.88
N THR A 81 4.93 7.88 9.77
CA THR A 81 5.14 9.06 8.92
C THR A 81 4.58 8.83 7.52
N THR A 82 5.41 8.36 6.57
CA THR A 82 5.04 8.26 5.15
C THR A 82 5.57 6.97 4.59
N THR A 83 4.69 6.17 3.99
CA THR A 83 5.06 5.08 3.09
C THR A 83 4.83 5.54 1.65
N PHE A 84 5.88 5.49 0.86
CA PHE A 84 5.92 6.02 -0.50
C PHE A 84 6.12 4.86 -1.49
N PHE A 85 5.09 4.55 -2.28
CA PHE A 85 5.11 3.53 -3.32
C PHE A 85 5.47 4.19 -4.66
N SER A 86 6.73 4.05 -5.09
CA SER A 86 7.24 4.70 -6.30
C SER A 86 6.90 3.96 -7.59
N GLU A 87 6.27 2.78 -7.48
CA GLU A 87 5.99 1.88 -8.58
C GLU A 87 4.63 1.22 -8.38
N VAL A 88 4.05 0.72 -9.48
CA VAL A 88 2.82 -0.07 -9.42
C VAL A 88 3.06 -1.38 -8.68
N PHE A 89 2.01 -1.90 -8.05
CA PHE A 89 2.00 -3.24 -7.48
C PHE A 89 0.59 -3.83 -7.47
N THR A 90 0.52 -5.12 -7.18
CA THR A 90 -0.73 -5.79 -6.82
C THR A 90 -0.63 -6.31 -5.40
N THR A 91 -1.70 -6.23 -4.61
CA THR A 91 -1.80 -6.93 -3.32
C THR A 91 -3.15 -7.62 -3.17
N ALA A 92 -3.21 -8.68 -2.36
CA ALA A 92 -4.52 -9.18 -1.93
C ALA A 92 -5.08 -8.26 -0.84
N ASP A 93 -4.37 -8.08 0.26
CA ASP A 93 -4.81 -7.18 1.34
C ASP A 93 -3.87 -5.99 1.52
N LEU A 94 -4.46 -4.81 1.75
CA LEU A 94 -3.75 -3.60 2.16
C LEU A 94 -4.37 -3.09 3.47
N THR A 95 -3.55 -2.97 4.52
CA THR A 95 -3.98 -2.48 5.83
C THR A 95 -3.16 -1.27 6.26
N ASN A 96 -3.81 -0.20 6.70
CA ASN A 96 -3.18 0.89 7.44
C ASN A 96 -4.12 1.38 8.55
N THR A 97 -3.75 1.12 9.79
CA THR A 97 -4.48 1.58 10.99
C THR A 97 -3.65 2.54 11.83
N THR A 98 -2.60 3.12 11.25
CA THR A 98 -1.69 4.05 11.94
C THR A 98 -2.17 5.47 11.72
N ALA A 99 -2.95 5.98 12.67
CA ALA A 99 -3.54 7.33 12.60
C ALA A 99 -2.46 8.41 12.38
N GLY A 100 -2.73 9.37 11.51
CA GLY A 100 -1.79 10.44 11.13
C GLY A 100 -0.68 10.03 10.16
N SER A 101 -0.59 8.74 9.79
CA SER A 101 0.35 8.30 8.75
C SER A 101 -0.10 8.74 7.36
N SER A 102 0.83 8.69 6.40
CA SER A 102 0.59 8.98 4.99
C SER A 102 0.96 7.78 4.11
N MET A 103 0.11 7.50 3.12
CA MET A 103 0.44 6.63 1.99
C MET A 103 0.46 7.47 0.72
N VAL A 104 1.54 7.37 -0.04
CA VAL A 104 1.73 8.09 -1.29
C VAL A 104 1.97 7.07 -2.40
N PHE A 105 1.26 7.21 -3.50
CA PHE A 105 1.29 6.28 -4.64
C PHE A 105 1.81 6.96 -5.90
N LEU A 106 2.43 6.17 -6.78
CA LEU A 106 2.87 6.62 -8.10
C LEU A 106 1.72 7.31 -8.85
N ASP A 107 1.96 8.53 -9.29
CA ASP A 107 0.96 9.34 -9.96
C ASP A 107 0.57 8.79 -11.34
N GLY A 108 -0.70 8.92 -11.72
CA GLY A 108 -1.23 8.43 -13.00
C GLY A 108 -1.23 6.91 -13.16
N ALA A 109 -0.89 6.16 -12.11
CA ALA A 109 -0.71 4.72 -12.16
C ALA A 109 -1.83 3.97 -11.42
N THR A 110 -2.03 2.71 -11.80
CA THR A 110 -3.02 1.82 -11.19
C THR A 110 -2.34 0.81 -10.27
N THR A 111 -2.79 0.77 -9.01
CA THR A 111 -2.45 -0.28 -8.05
C THR A 111 -3.67 -1.17 -7.83
N THR A 112 -3.51 -2.48 -7.96
CA THR A 112 -4.62 -3.44 -7.79
C THR A 112 -4.66 -3.98 -6.37
N ILE A 113 -5.84 -3.92 -5.74
CA ILE A 113 -6.13 -4.54 -4.45
C ILE A 113 -7.25 -5.56 -4.68
N SER A 114 -6.91 -6.84 -4.61
CA SER A 114 -7.81 -7.93 -5.01
C SER A 114 -8.65 -8.53 -3.88
N GLY A 115 -8.25 -8.28 -2.63
CA GLY A 115 -8.91 -8.73 -1.42
C GLY A 115 -9.43 -7.55 -0.60
N THR A 116 -8.91 -7.40 0.62
CA THR A 116 -9.45 -6.47 1.60
C THR A 116 -8.65 -5.17 1.65
N LEU A 117 -9.35 -4.04 1.64
CA LEU A 117 -8.80 -2.72 1.95
C LEU A 117 -9.22 -2.31 3.37
N THR A 118 -8.28 -2.25 4.31
CA THR A 118 -8.55 -1.84 5.69
C THR A 118 -7.76 -0.60 6.04
N ILE A 119 -8.36 0.58 5.84
CA ILE A 119 -7.75 1.86 6.23
C ILE A 119 -8.59 2.51 7.34
N THR A 120 -7.97 2.82 8.47
CA THR A 120 -8.66 3.44 9.61
C THR A 120 -7.73 4.40 10.35
N GLY A 121 -8.00 5.70 10.22
CA GLY A 121 -7.40 6.73 11.07
C GLY A 121 -8.21 6.99 12.35
N GLU A 122 -8.01 8.17 12.92
CA GLU A 122 -8.78 8.67 14.07
C GLU A 122 -9.34 10.07 13.79
N ALA A 123 -10.36 10.48 14.55
CA ALA A 123 -10.95 11.81 14.42
C ALA A 123 -9.89 12.90 14.67
N GLY A 124 -9.64 13.74 13.67
CA GLY A 124 -8.61 14.79 13.73
C GLY A 124 -7.17 14.29 13.60
N ASN A 125 -6.99 13.01 13.27
CA ASN A 125 -5.71 12.39 12.97
C ASN A 125 -5.91 11.32 11.87
N GLU A 126 -6.46 11.75 10.73
CA GLU A 126 -6.79 10.87 9.61
C GLU A 126 -5.54 10.21 9.02
N VAL A 127 -5.72 9.09 8.31
CA VAL A 127 -4.69 8.56 7.41
C VAL A 127 -4.73 9.36 6.10
N TYR A 128 -3.60 9.94 5.69
CA TYR A 128 -3.48 10.70 4.45
C TYR A 128 -3.17 9.80 3.27
N ILE A 129 -3.89 9.98 2.17
CA ILE A 129 -3.73 9.24 0.92
C ILE A 129 -3.55 10.25 -0.21
N ASN A 130 -2.47 10.13 -0.98
CA ASN A 130 -2.17 11.07 -2.05
C ASN A 130 -1.35 10.44 -3.19
N SER A 131 -1.24 11.14 -4.32
CA SER A 131 -0.28 10.86 -5.39
C SER A 131 1.09 11.46 -5.08
N GLU A 132 2.15 10.90 -5.69
CA GLU A 132 3.54 11.37 -5.60
C GLU A 132 3.69 12.85 -5.98
N ASP A 133 3.13 13.23 -7.13
CA ASP A 133 3.22 14.58 -7.67
C ASP A 133 2.28 15.58 -6.97
N GLY A 134 1.37 15.09 -6.13
CA GLY A 134 0.33 15.86 -5.47
C GLY A 134 -0.69 16.51 -6.42
N SER A 135 -0.80 16.05 -7.67
CA SER A 135 -1.67 16.68 -8.67
C SER A 135 -2.38 15.74 -9.65
N THR A 136 -1.78 14.61 -10.00
CA THR A 136 -2.34 13.63 -10.94
C THR A 136 -2.93 12.48 -10.16
N ARG A 137 -4.16 12.06 -10.49
CA ARG A 137 -4.80 10.96 -9.77
C ARG A 137 -4.02 9.66 -9.97
N PHE A 138 -3.81 8.90 -8.91
CA PHE A 138 -3.53 7.47 -9.01
C PHE A 138 -4.85 6.70 -8.91
N THR A 139 -4.88 5.46 -9.40
CA THR A 139 -6.06 4.60 -9.34
C THR A 139 -5.84 3.46 -8.34
N TRP A 140 -6.80 3.25 -7.43
CA TRP A 140 -6.97 1.96 -6.75
C TRP A 140 -7.98 1.11 -7.51
N ASP A 141 -7.54 -0.01 -8.08
CA ASP A 141 -8.41 -0.98 -8.73
C ASP A 141 -8.82 -2.08 -7.73
N LEU A 142 -10.06 -2.00 -7.25
CA LEU A 142 -10.62 -2.85 -6.19
C LEU A 142 -11.30 -4.06 -6.82
N THR A 143 -10.56 -5.10 -7.21
CA THR A 143 -11.13 -6.19 -8.03
C THR A 143 -11.98 -7.21 -7.26
N GLY A 144 -11.92 -7.20 -5.92
CA GLY A 144 -12.64 -8.15 -5.07
C GLY A 144 -14.12 -7.79 -4.86
N ALA A 145 -14.36 -6.69 -4.15
CA ALA A 145 -15.70 -6.20 -3.77
C ALA A 145 -15.62 -4.72 -3.37
N PRO A 146 -16.76 -3.99 -3.28
CA PRO A 146 -16.80 -2.66 -2.69
C PRO A 146 -16.23 -2.65 -1.26
N GLN A 147 -15.47 -1.61 -0.93
CA GLN A 147 -14.75 -1.50 0.34
C GLN A 147 -15.25 -0.32 1.16
N THR A 148 -14.93 -0.35 2.45
CA THR A 148 -15.20 0.75 3.37
C THR A 148 -13.92 1.15 4.09
N VAL A 149 -13.66 2.44 4.20
CA VAL A 149 -12.56 3.00 4.97
C VAL A 149 -13.08 4.07 5.93
N ASN A 150 -12.29 4.41 6.94
CA ASN A 150 -12.73 5.31 8.00
C ASN A 150 -11.63 6.30 8.39
N PHE A 151 -12.00 7.57 8.66
CA PHE A 151 -11.06 8.62 9.05
C PHE A 151 -9.85 8.70 8.11
N VAL A 152 -10.11 8.82 6.80
CA VAL A 152 -9.08 9.05 5.80
C VAL A 152 -9.19 10.46 5.23
N ASN A 153 -8.07 11.01 4.78
CA ASN A 153 -8.01 12.25 4.01
C ASN A 153 -7.43 11.92 2.64
N VAL A 154 -8.27 11.98 1.61
CA VAL A 154 -7.92 11.49 0.27
C VAL A 154 -7.76 12.67 -0.68
N SER A 155 -6.61 12.72 -1.36
CA SER A 155 -6.36 13.63 -2.48
C SER A 155 -5.80 12.86 -3.68
N ASN A 156 -6.00 13.40 -4.87
CA ASN A 156 -5.41 12.90 -6.13
C ASN A 156 -5.56 11.38 -6.28
N SER A 157 -6.79 10.89 -6.14
CA SER A 157 -7.09 9.47 -6.16
C SER A 157 -8.42 9.21 -6.87
N GLU A 158 -8.47 8.14 -7.64
CA GLU A 158 -9.70 7.56 -8.17
C GLU A 158 -9.74 6.06 -7.89
N VAL A 159 -10.92 5.45 -7.99
CA VAL A 159 -11.09 4.02 -7.80
C VAL A 159 -11.71 3.39 -9.05
N ASP A 160 -11.37 2.12 -9.29
CA ASP A 160 -11.92 1.32 -10.38
C ASP A 160 -12.43 -0.03 -9.85
N SER A 161 -13.18 -0.74 -10.69
CA SER A 161 -13.89 -2.00 -10.44
C SER A 161 -15.01 -1.95 -9.39
N ASN A 162 -14.80 -1.28 -8.25
CA ASN A 162 -15.79 -1.16 -7.18
C ASN A 162 -15.65 0.17 -6.42
N ASP A 163 -16.78 0.70 -5.94
CA ASP A 163 -16.80 1.90 -5.09
C ASP A 163 -16.04 1.69 -3.77
N VAL A 164 -15.46 2.77 -3.25
CA VAL A 164 -14.91 2.83 -1.89
C VAL A 164 -15.70 3.84 -1.08
N THR A 165 -16.42 3.37 -0.06
CA THR A 165 -17.15 4.24 0.86
C THR A 165 -16.24 4.70 1.99
N ALA A 166 -16.00 6.01 2.08
CA ALA A 166 -15.19 6.64 3.11
C ALA A 166 -16.08 7.28 4.19
N PHE A 167 -16.12 6.68 5.37
CA PHE A 167 -16.84 7.20 6.55
C PHE A 167 -15.94 8.15 7.34
N ASN A 168 -16.52 9.19 7.95
CA ASN A 168 -15.80 10.14 8.81
C ASN A 168 -14.52 10.71 8.15
N SER A 169 -14.55 10.81 6.82
CA SER A 169 -13.38 11.05 6.00
C SER A 169 -13.46 12.42 5.33
N THR A 170 -12.30 12.95 4.97
CA THR A 170 -12.18 14.18 4.21
C THR A 170 -12.00 13.85 2.74
N ASP A 171 -12.96 14.29 1.93
CA ASP A 171 -12.77 14.48 0.50
C ASP A 171 -11.95 15.75 0.31
N ALA A 172 -10.63 15.61 0.11
CA ALA A 172 -9.76 16.76 -0.03
C ALA A 172 -9.77 17.27 -1.47
N THR A 173 -8.68 17.12 -2.22
CA THR A 173 -8.60 17.70 -3.57
C THR A 173 -8.44 16.63 -4.62
N ASN A 174 -9.12 16.80 -5.76
CA ASN A 174 -8.93 15.99 -6.96
C ASN A 174 -9.20 14.48 -6.72
N THR A 175 -10.27 14.15 -6.01
CA THR A 175 -10.84 12.80 -5.97
C THR A 175 -11.89 12.63 -7.07
N ASP A 176 -12.30 11.39 -7.37
CA ASP A 176 -13.38 11.05 -8.30
C ASP A 176 -14.79 11.07 -7.65
N SER A 177 -14.95 11.68 -6.46
CA SER A 177 -16.18 11.60 -5.65
C SER A 177 -17.45 12.16 -6.30
N GLY A 178 -17.31 12.87 -7.42
CA GLY A 178 -18.40 13.40 -8.25
C GLY A 178 -18.49 12.77 -9.65
N ASP A 179 -17.67 11.78 -9.97
CA ASP A 179 -17.66 11.08 -11.25
C ASP A 179 -18.75 9.99 -11.27
N ALA A 180 -18.73 9.06 -12.23
CA ALA A 180 -19.68 7.95 -12.24
C ALA A 180 -19.06 6.73 -11.56
N THR A 181 -19.86 5.92 -10.86
CA THR A 181 -19.41 4.64 -10.28
C THR A 181 -18.68 3.76 -11.33
N PRO A 182 -17.55 3.11 -10.98
CA PRO A 182 -16.89 3.11 -9.67
C PRO A 182 -16.31 4.46 -9.23
N GLN A 183 -16.46 4.80 -7.94
CA GLN A 183 -15.96 6.07 -7.37
C GLN A 183 -15.71 6.03 -5.86
N TRP A 184 -14.97 7.01 -5.34
CA TRP A 184 -15.00 7.36 -3.93
C TRP A 184 -16.38 7.88 -3.52
N VAL A 185 -16.89 7.40 -2.38
CA VAL A 185 -18.17 7.82 -1.81
C VAL A 185 -17.93 8.30 -0.38
N PHE A 186 -17.91 9.62 -0.18
CA PHE A 186 -17.72 10.22 1.15
C PHE A 186 -19.06 10.37 1.86
N THR A 187 -19.15 9.85 3.09
CA THR A 187 -20.37 9.90 3.90
C THR A 187 -20.10 10.46 5.29
N ALA A 188 -21.09 11.19 5.81
CA ALA A 188 -20.99 11.85 7.11
C ALA A 188 -20.98 10.85 8.28
N LEU A 189 -20.63 11.37 9.47
CA LEU A 189 -20.52 10.61 10.72
C LEU A 189 -21.73 9.69 10.97
N GLN A 190 -21.47 8.39 11.18
CA GLN A 190 -22.43 7.56 11.90
C GLN A 190 -22.28 7.90 13.39
N ASP A 191 -23.30 8.57 13.93
CA ASP A 191 -23.47 8.82 15.37
C ASP A 191 -23.54 7.52 16.20
#